data_AF-T2KQ13-F1
#
_entry.id   AF-T2KQ13-F1
#
_cell.length_a   1.000
_cell.length_b   1.000
_cell.length_c   1.000
_cell.angle_alpha   90.00
_cell.angle_beta   90.00
_cell.angle_gamma   90.00
#
_symmetry.space_group_name_H-M   'P 1'
#
loop_
_entity.id
_entity.type
_entity.pdbx_description
1 polymer ?
#
loop_
_entity_poly.entity_id
_entity_poly.type
_entity_poly.pdbx_seq_one_letter_code
_entity_poly.pdbx_strand_id
1 'polypeptide(L)'
;MKIELKLSNDTLLATHAILQYVYVVSYGNKTLENVHKSIGFELADKFDKKVKTQKKKATLFDQKKKISVTLKYYEAWALKAIATDLIYTCSSDYSKNLVQSLINVLDQKLQ
;
A
#
# COMPACT_ATOMS: atom_id res chain seq x y z
N MET A 1 14.03 12.53 0.85
CA MET A 1 14.23 11.42 1.82
C MET A 1 13.58 10.13 1.30
N LYS A 2 14.18 8.97 1.59
CA LYS A 2 13.67 7.64 1.20
C LYS A 2 13.26 6.88 2.47
N ILE A 3 12.09 6.26 2.45
CA ILE A 3 11.53 5.47 3.53
C ILE A 3 11.56 4.01 3.11
N GLU A 4 12.24 3.18 3.90
CA GLU A 4 12.28 1.73 3.68
C GLU A 4 11.22 1.03 4.54
N LEU A 5 10.33 0.26 3.90
CA LEU A 5 9.28 -0.52 4.55
C LEU A 5 9.58 -2.01 4.41
N LYS A 6 9.63 -2.72 5.52
CA LYS A 6 9.76 -4.18 5.54
C LYS A 6 8.38 -4.78 5.80
N LEU A 7 7.77 -5.36 4.78
CA LEU A 7 6.41 -5.90 4.81
C LEU A 7 6.44 -7.42 4.79
N SER A 8 5.51 -8.08 5.48
CA SER A 8 5.23 -9.50 5.23
C SER A 8 4.49 -9.66 3.90
N ASN A 9 4.44 -10.89 3.38
CA ASN A 9 3.64 -11.19 2.20
C ASN A 9 2.15 -10.86 2.41
N ASP A 10 1.62 -11.15 3.60
CA ASP A 10 0.21 -10.89 3.92
C ASP A 10 -0.07 -9.39 3.93
N THR A 11 0.80 -8.59 4.56
CA THR A 11 0.66 -7.12 4.52
C THR A 11 0.80 -6.59 3.10
N LEU A 12 1.72 -7.14 2.28
CA LEU A 12 1.87 -6.74 0.89
C LEU A 12 0.60 -7.03 0.08
N LEU A 13 0.00 -8.20 0.25
CA LEU A 13 -1.23 -8.59 -0.45
C LEU A 13 -2.43 -7.75 0.00
N ALA A 14 -2.58 -7.50 1.31
CA ALA A 14 -3.63 -6.63 1.84
C ALA A 14 -3.48 -5.19 1.32
N THR A 15 -2.25 -4.66 1.28
CA THR A 15 -1.96 -3.34 0.71
C THR A 15 -2.30 -3.29 -0.78
N HIS A 16 -1.90 -4.32 -1.53
CA HIS A 16 -2.21 -4.40 -2.95
C HIS A 16 -3.72 -4.45 -3.20
N ALA A 17 -4.48 -5.24 -2.41
CA ALA A 17 -5.93 -5.32 -2.51
C ALA A 17 -6.60 -3.95 -2.29
N ILE A 18 -6.17 -3.21 -1.27
CA ILE A 18 -6.65 -1.83 -1.04
C ILE A 18 -6.28 -0.92 -2.21
N LEU A 19 -5.04 -0.97 -2.68
CA LEU A 19 -4.59 -0.11 -3.77
C LEU A 19 -5.32 -0.39 -5.09
N GLN A 20 -5.91 -1.58 -5.28
CA GLN A 20 -6.78 -1.83 -6.43
C GLN A 20 -8.06 -0.98 -6.40
N TYR A 21 -8.58 -0.64 -5.22
CA TYR A 21 -9.75 0.23 -5.10
C TYR A 21 -9.46 1.65 -5.60
N VAL A 22 -8.19 2.08 -5.67
CA VAL A 22 -7.81 3.38 -6.25
C VAL A 22 -8.26 3.49 -7.71
N TYR A 23 -8.34 2.37 -8.45
CA TYR A 23 -8.84 2.32 -9.82
C TYR A 23 -10.36 2.39 -9.95
N VAL A 24 -11.10 2.04 -8.88
CA VAL A 24 -12.56 1.91 -8.90
C VAL A 24 -13.25 3.14 -8.32
N VAL A 25 -12.60 3.85 -7.38
CA VAL A 25 -13.16 5.05 -6.76
C VAL A 25 -13.29 6.16 -7.80
N SER A 26 -14.50 6.73 -7.92
CA SER A 26 -14.75 7.96 -8.67
C SER A 26 -14.40 9.15 -7.79
N TYR A 27 -13.49 10.00 -8.25
CA TYR A 27 -13.01 11.17 -7.51
C TYR A 27 -13.69 12.43 -8.05
N GLY A 28 -13.84 13.46 -7.20
CA GLY A 28 -14.38 14.75 -7.60
C GLY A 28 -13.38 15.56 -8.45
N ASN A 29 -13.84 16.65 -9.06
CA ASN A 29 -13.03 17.52 -9.92
C ASN A 29 -12.12 18.50 -9.13
N LYS A 30 -11.42 18.04 -8.08
CA LYS A 30 -10.47 18.88 -7.33
C LYS A 30 -9.02 18.57 -7.72
N THR A 31 -8.23 19.61 -8.00
CA THR A 31 -6.82 19.49 -8.42
C THR A 31 -5.94 18.73 -7.41
N LEU A 32 -6.18 18.91 -6.11
CA LEU A 32 -5.47 18.18 -5.04
C LEU A 32 -5.80 16.68 -5.04
N GLU A 33 -7.05 16.32 -5.31
CA GLU A 33 -7.48 14.91 -5.43
C GLU A 33 -6.79 14.25 -6.64
N ASN A 34 -6.62 14.98 -7.73
CA ASN A 34 -5.91 14.49 -8.91
C ASN A 34 -4.42 14.20 -8.65
N VAL A 35 -3.72 15.04 -7.88
CA VAL A 35 -2.31 14.80 -7.52
C VAL A 35 -2.18 13.57 -6.63
N HIS A 36 -3.04 13.43 -5.62
CA HIS A 36 -3.06 12.24 -4.77
C HIS A 36 -3.41 10.97 -5.56
N LYS A 37 -4.30 11.08 -6.54
CA LYS A 37 -4.66 9.98 -7.45
C LYS A 37 -3.50 9.55 -8.33
N SER A 38 -2.77 10.49 -8.93
CA SER A 38 -1.57 10.18 -9.73
C SER A 38 -0.52 9.44 -8.89
N ILE A 39 -0.27 9.88 -7.66
CA ILE A 39 0.65 9.18 -6.75
C ILE A 39 0.07 7.82 -6.34
N GLY A 40 -1.24 7.72 -6.12
CA GLY A 40 -1.94 6.48 -5.81
C GLY A 40 -1.84 5.43 -6.91
N PHE A 41 -1.92 5.83 -8.19
CA PHE A 41 -1.71 4.94 -9.32
C PHE A 41 -0.27 4.47 -9.43
N GLU A 42 0.71 5.37 -9.26
CA GLU A 42 2.13 4.99 -9.23
C GLU A 42 2.41 3.97 -8.12
N LEU A 43 1.83 4.18 -6.94
CA LEU A 43 1.91 3.24 -5.83
C LEU A 43 1.24 1.90 -6.16
N ALA A 44 0.01 1.92 -6.69
CA ALA A 44 -0.71 0.71 -7.06
C ALA A 44 0.09 -0.14 -8.06
N ASP A 45 0.68 0.47 -9.08
CA ASP A 45 1.54 -0.20 -10.05
C ASP A 45 2.82 -0.76 -9.43
N LYS A 46 3.46 -0.01 -8.52
CA LYS A 46 4.67 -0.44 -7.83
C LYS A 46 4.42 -1.67 -6.96
N PHE A 47 3.28 -1.68 -6.25
CA PHE A 47 2.86 -2.81 -5.42
C PHE A 47 2.39 -4.00 -6.27
N ASP A 48 1.68 -3.77 -7.38
CA ASP A 48 1.28 -4.83 -8.32
C ASP A 48 2.48 -5.54 -8.94
N LYS A 49 3.48 -4.79 -9.43
CA LYS A 49 4.74 -5.35 -9.94
C LYS A 49 5.46 -6.20 -8.89
N LYS A 50 5.46 -5.76 -7.63
CA LYS A 50 6.05 -6.55 -6.52
C LYS A 50 5.27 -7.83 -6.25
N VAL A 51 3.95 -7.77 -6.13
CA VAL A 51 3.11 -8.96 -5.93
C VAL A 51 3.28 -9.96 -7.08
N LYS A 52 3.25 -9.49 -8.33
CA LYS A 52 3.51 -10.33 -9.51
C LYS A 52 4.90 -10.98 -9.48
N THR A 53 5.92 -10.23 -9.05
CA THR A 53 7.28 -10.78 -8.90
C THR A 53 7.33 -11.87 -7.84
N GLN A 54 6.64 -11.69 -6.71
CA GLN A 54 6.58 -12.71 -5.65
C GLN A 54 5.77 -13.94 -6.08
N LYS A 55 4.66 -13.74 -6.81
CA LYS A 55 3.90 -14.80 -7.48
C LYS A 55 4.81 -15.67 -8.36
N LYS A 56 5.59 -15.03 -9.25
CA LYS A 56 6.53 -15.72 -10.14
C LYS A 56 7.64 -16.48 -9.41
N LYS A 57 8.07 -15.98 -8.24
CA LYS A 57 9.11 -16.63 -7.42
C LYS A 57 8.59 -17.74 -6.51
N ALA A 58 7.28 -17.99 -6.49
CA ALA A 58 6.61 -18.92 -5.56
C ALA A 58 6.91 -18.67 -4.06
N THR A 59 7.46 -17.51 -3.71
CA THR A 59 7.84 -17.13 -2.35
C THR A 59 6.70 -16.51 -1.55
N LEU A 60 5.48 -16.49 -2.09
CA LEU A 60 4.29 -15.92 -1.44
C LEU A 60 3.95 -16.60 -0.11
N PHE A 61 4.18 -17.90 -0.01
CA PHE A 61 3.90 -18.68 1.20
C PHE A 61 5.07 -18.70 2.19
N ASP A 62 6.19 -18.07 1.84
CA ASP A 62 7.38 -17.97 2.68
C ASP A 62 7.18 -16.87 3.74
N GLN A 63 6.41 -17.18 4.79
CA GLN A 63 6.02 -16.26 5.85
C GLN A 63 7.21 -15.63 6.60
N LYS A 64 8.39 -16.25 6.55
CA LYS A 64 9.61 -15.73 7.19
C LYS A 64 10.28 -14.63 6.37
N LYS A 65 10.04 -14.54 5.07
CA LYS A 65 10.64 -13.51 4.22
C LYS A 65 9.90 -12.19 4.32
N LYS A 66 10.60 -11.16 4.80
CA LYS A 66 10.14 -9.76 4.73
C LYS A 66 10.58 -9.15 3.40
N ILE A 67 9.65 -8.47 2.74
CA ILE A 67 9.89 -7.76 1.49
C ILE A 67 10.19 -6.31 1.81
N SER A 68 11.38 -5.86 1.42
CA SER A 68 11.73 -4.44 1.49
C SER A 68 11.12 -3.67 0.32
N VAL A 69 10.44 -2.56 0.61
CA VAL A 69 9.88 -1.60 -0.33
C VAL A 69 10.42 -0.23 0.01
N THR A 70 11.16 0.38 -0.90
CA THR A 70 11.63 1.75 -0.74
C THR A 70 10.66 2.71 -1.41
N LEU A 71 10.13 3.65 -0.63
CA LEU A 71 9.27 4.73 -1.08
C LEU A 71 9.98 6.07 -0.87
N LYS A 72 9.66 7.07 -1.69
CA LYS A 72 10.00 8.47 -1.40
C LYS A 72 9.06 8.98 -0.31
N TYR A 73 9.46 10.04 0.39
CA TYR A 73 8.65 10.62 1.47
C TYR A 73 7.20 10.92 1.05
N TYR A 74 6.99 11.59 -0.09
CA TYR A 74 5.65 11.90 -0.59
C TYR A 74 4.85 10.66 -0.99
N GLU A 75 5.51 9.60 -1.49
CA GLU A 75 4.88 8.32 -1.82
C GLU A 75 4.41 7.61 -0.53
N ALA A 76 5.22 7.64 0.53
CA ALA A 76 4.85 7.04 1.82
C ALA A 76 3.71 7.80 2.50
N TRP A 77 3.73 9.14 2.43
CA TRP A 77 2.64 9.97 2.94
C TRP A 77 1.33 9.72 2.19
N ALA A 78 1.38 9.67 0.85
CA ALA A 78 0.21 9.35 0.04
C ALA A 78 -0.31 7.93 0.31
N LEU A 79 0.60 6.95 0.47
CA LEU A 79 0.21 5.59 0.85
C LEU A 79 -0.51 5.55 2.19
N LYS A 80 -0.06 6.32 3.18
CA LYS A 80 -0.73 6.42 4.48
C LYS A 80 -2.14 6.98 4.30
N ALA A 81 -2.28 8.10 3.58
CA ALA A 81 -3.58 8.73 3.34
C ALA A 81 -4.56 7.78 2.63
N ILE A 82 -4.12 7.15 1.54
CA ILE A 82 -4.93 6.20 0.77
C ILE A 82 -5.31 4.98 1.62
N ALA A 83 -4.35 4.43 2.38
CA ALA A 83 -4.61 3.29 3.25
C ALA A 83 -5.61 3.64 4.37
N THR A 84 -5.53 4.85 4.93
CA THR A 84 -6.48 5.33 5.94
C THR A 84 -7.88 5.51 5.36
N ASP A 85 -8.01 6.09 4.16
CA ASP A 85 -9.33 6.31 3.53
C ASP A 85 -9.98 4.98 3.13
N LEU A 86 -9.18 4.03 2.64
CA LEU A 86 -9.67 2.77 2.09
C LEU A 86 -9.65 1.61 3.11
N ILE A 87 -9.26 1.83 4.37
CA ILE A 87 -9.24 0.75 5.37
C ILE A 87 -10.61 0.11 5.58
N TYR A 88 -11.69 0.88 5.36
CA TYR A 88 -13.06 0.42 5.49
C TYR A 88 -13.53 -0.48 4.34
N THR A 89 -12.80 -0.52 3.22
CA THR A 89 -13.13 -1.42 2.10
C THR A 89 -12.60 -2.84 2.29
N CYS A 90 -11.80 -3.06 3.35
CA CYS A 90 -11.33 -4.39 3.72
C CYS A 90 -12.50 -5.30 4.12
N SER A 91 -12.60 -6.45 3.47
CA SER A 91 -13.66 -7.44 3.69
C SER A 91 -13.49 -8.28 4.95
N SER A 92 -12.33 -8.25 5.62
CA SER A 92 -12.05 -9.02 6.84
C SER A 92 -11.29 -8.20 7.88
N ASP A 93 -11.57 -8.47 9.17
CA ASP A 93 -10.86 -7.86 10.29
C ASP A 93 -9.36 -8.17 10.26
N TYR A 94 -8.99 -9.35 9.79
CA TYR A 94 -7.59 -9.72 9.60
C TYR A 94 -6.88 -8.79 8.61
N SER A 95 -7.48 -8.55 7.43
CA SER A 95 -6.91 -7.64 6.43
C SER A 95 -6.86 -6.20 6.95
N LYS A 96 -7.91 -5.80 7.68
CA LYS A 96 -7.97 -4.48 8.34
C LYS A 96 -6.83 -4.29 9.34
N ASN A 97 -6.53 -5.30 10.16
CA ASN A 97 -5.43 -5.27 11.12
C ASN A 97 -4.06 -5.19 10.44
N LEU A 98 -3.86 -5.89 9.32
CA LEU A 98 -2.63 -5.81 8.54
C LEU A 98 -2.41 -4.42 7.95
N VAL A 99 -3.48 -3.80 7.45
CA VAL A 99 -3.45 -2.45 6.88
C VAL A 99 -3.26 -1.40 7.97
N GLN A 100 -3.93 -1.54 9.12
CA GLN A 100 -3.72 -0.67 10.27
C GLN A 100 -2.27 -0.74 10.75
N SER A 101 -1.68 -1.93 10.77
CA SER A 101 -0.27 -2.12 11.11
C SER A 101 0.65 -1.40 10.12
N LEU A 102 0.34 -1.45 8.82
CA LEU A 102 1.06 -0.67 7.80
C LEU A 102 0.94 0.83 8.05
N ILE A 103 -0.25 1.34 8.33
CA ILE A 103 -0.50 2.76 8.61
C ILE A 103 0.34 3.20 9.81
N ASN A 104 0.37 2.42 10.88
CA ASN A 104 1.15 2.72 12.08
C ASN A 104 2.66 2.77 11.78
N VAL A 105 3.16 1.82 10.97
CA VAL A 105 4.58 1.79 10.55
C VAL A 105 4.92 3.00 9.66
N LEU A 106 4.01 3.40 8.78
CA LEU A 106 4.17 4.59 7.95
C LEU A 106 4.17 5.85 8.81
N ASP A 107 3.26 5.95 9.79
CA ASP A 107 3.17 7.09 10.69
C ASP A 107 4.45 7.29 11.50
N GLN A 108 4.97 6.23 12.09
CA GLN A 108 6.24 6.25 12.83
C GLN A 108 7.45 6.68 11.96
N LYS A 109 7.42 6.39 10.65
CA LYS A 109 8.50 6.73 9.71
C LYS A 109 8.34 8.12 9.08
N LEU A 110 7.18 8.75 9.24
CA LEU A 110 6.84 10.06 8.71
C LEU A 110 6.89 11.16 9.79
N GLN A 111 6.89 10.79 11.07
CA GLN A 111 7.31 11.65 12.19
C GLN A 111 8.82 11.93 12.13
#